data_AF-A0A519ZQK9-F1
#
_entry.id   AF-A0A519ZQK9-F1
#
_cell.length_a   1.000
_cell.length_b   1.000
_cell.length_c   1.000
_cell.angle_alpha   90.00
_cell.angle_beta   90.00
_cell.angle_gamma   90.00
#
_symmetry.space_group_name_H-M   'P 1'
#
loop_
_entity.id
_entity.type
_entity.pdbx_description
1 polymer ?
#
loop_
_entity_poly.entity_id
_entity_poly.type
_entity_poly.pdbx_seq_one_letter_code
_entity_poly.pdbx_strand_id
1 'polypeptide(L)'
;TLMPYHDTAEAVALANLGKGSLVCSLATNDPRLAQEFVLGAATHHGRILVLNEEMAKESTGHGSPLPQLVHGGPGRAGGGQEMGGIRGVEHFMQRVALQGSPSMITAITEVYQTGAKQVEYDKHPFQHYFEELVIGQTYTTHKHTVTEADISAFAGISGDNFYAHVDATSLEGTLFTGRVAHGYYVLSKAAGMFVDPRKGPVLLNYGLDECRFTKPVYPGTTIGVKLTVKEKIGQEKRDETDIAKGIVRWLVTVTDETGDTVAVATILTMVKKKNQD
;
A
#
# COMPACT_ATOMS: atom_id res chain seq x y z
N THR A 1 7.60 30.86 32.45
CA THR A 1 8.91 30.63 33.10
C THR A 1 9.96 30.56 32.01
N LEU A 2 11.19 30.97 32.29
CA LEU A 2 12.32 30.86 31.37
C LEU A 2 13.49 30.25 32.16
N MET A 3 14.10 29.21 31.61
CA MET A 3 15.21 28.49 32.24
C MET A 3 16.34 28.39 31.23
N PRO A 4 17.60 28.71 31.60
CA PRO A 4 18.74 28.46 30.74
C PRO A 4 19.04 26.95 30.68
N TYR A 5 19.82 26.58 29.67
CA TYR A 5 20.45 25.26 29.53
C TYR A 5 21.79 25.44 28.82
N HIS A 6 22.73 24.51 29.02
CA HIS A 6 24.08 24.55 28.50
C HIS A 6 24.24 23.76 27.21
N ASP A 7 23.55 22.63 27.09
CA ASP A 7 23.62 21.74 25.94
C ASP A 7 22.26 21.06 25.67
N THR A 8 22.20 20.30 24.59
CA THR A 8 20.97 19.59 24.18
C THR A 8 20.53 18.56 25.22
N ALA A 9 21.46 17.88 25.88
CA ALA A 9 21.15 16.89 26.89
C ALA A 9 20.44 17.52 28.10
N GLU A 10 20.90 18.68 28.55
CA GLU A 10 20.23 19.45 29.60
C GLU A 10 18.88 19.99 29.13
N ALA A 11 18.77 20.49 27.89
CA ALA A 11 17.50 20.93 27.33
C ALA A 11 16.46 19.79 27.33
N VAL A 12 16.86 18.58 26.95
CA VAL A 12 16.02 17.37 27.02
C VAL A 12 15.63 17.05 28.46
N ALA A 13 16.58 17.06 29.38
CA ALA A 13 16.31 16.78 30.79
C ALA A 13 15.26 17.76 31.35
N LEU A 14 15.42 19.05 31.09
CA LEU A 14 14.47 20.10 31.48
C LEU A 14 13.10 19.93 30.83
N ALA A 15 13.03 19.62 29.53
CA ALA A 15 11.77 19.36 28.85
C ALA A 15 11.03 18.15 29.48
N ASN A 16 11.77 17.12 29.87
CA ASN A 16 11.22 15.91 30.47
C ASN A 16 10.79 16.08 31.94
N LEU A 17 11.30 17.08 32.65
CA LEU A 17 10.85 17.43 34.02
C LEU A 17 9.36 17.79 34.10
N GLY A 18 8.71 18.08 32.96
CA GLY A 18 7.26 18.20 32.86
C GLY A 18 6.48 16.92 33.20
N LYS A 19 7.16 15.76 33.24
CA LYS A 19 6.60 14.42 33.57
C LYS A 19 5.39 14.04 32.71
N GLY A 20 5.44 14.41 31.44
CA GLY A 20 4.36 14.17 30.49
C GLY A 20 3.64 15.45 30.08
N SER A 21 3.89 15.88 28.86
CA SER A 21 3.38 17.10 28.25
C SER A 21 2.60 16.75 26.99
N LEU A 22 1.56 17.54 26.69
CA LEU A 22 0.80 17.37 25.44
C LEU A 22 1.66 17.71 24.22
N VAL A 23 2.43 18.80 24.31
CA VAL A 23 3.17 19.34 23.18
C VAL A 23 4.46 20.03 23.63
N CYS A 24 5.51 19.96 22.81
CA CYS A 24 6.75 20.71 22.94
C CYS A 24 7.12 21.39 21.60
N SER A 25 7.89 22.48 21.66
CA SER A 25 8.48 23.11 20.49
C SER A 25 10.00 23.16 20.61
N LEU A 26 10.70 22.93 19.52
CA LEU A 26 12.13 23.14 19.36
C LEU A 26 12.35 24.08 18.18
N ALA A 27 13.08 25.19 18.36
CA ALA A 27 13.46 26.07 17.26
C ALA A 27 14.95 25.88 16.93
N THR A 28 15.26 25.36 15.75
CA THR A 28 16.65 25.10 15.33
C THR A 28 16.74 24.93 13.80
N ASN A 29 17.86 25.35 13.21
CA ASN A 29 18.26 25.01 11.84
C ASN A 29 19.25 23.83 11.80
N ASP A 30 19.70 23.30 12.95
CA ASP A 30 20.64 22.19 13.04
C ASP A 30 19.90 20.83 13.11
N PRO A 31 20.03 19.97 12.09
CA PRO A 31 19.36 18.67 12.07
C PRO A 31 19.89 17.69 13.13
N ARG A 32 21.15 17.80 13.56
CA ARG A 32 21.72 16.92 14.60
C ARG A 32 21.12 17.26 15.96
N LEU A 33 21.05 18.55 16.27
CA LEU A 33 20.37 19.04 17.48
C LEU A 33 18.90 18.61 17.49
N ALA A 34 18.21 18.78 16.35
CA ALA A 34 16.81 18.36 16.22
C ALA A 34 16.63 16.85 16.49
N GLN A 35 17.49 16.02 15.91
CA GLN A 35 17.47 14.58 16.12
C GLN A 35 17.71 14.22 17.59
N GLU A 36 18.77 14.74 18.20
CA GLU A 36 19.14 14.46 19.59
C GLU A 36 18.01 14.87 20.55
N PHE A 37 17.49 16.10 20.40
CA PHE A 37 16.42 16.60 21.25
C PHE A 37 15.13 15.79 21.08
N VAL A 38 14.69 15.53 19.84
CA VAL A 38 13.44 14.80 19.58
C VAL A 38 13.52 13.39 20.15
N LEU A 39 14.61 12.67 19.93
CA LEU A 39 14.79 11.31 20.47
C LEU A 39 14.81 11.31 22.01
N GLY A 40 15.46 12.31 22.62
CA GLY A 40 15.52 12.44 24.07
C GLY A 40 14.19 12.85 24.72
N ALA A 41 13.37 13.67 24.05
CA ALA A 41 12.16 14.27 24.61
C ALA A 41 10.86 13.56 24.22
N ALA A 42 10.82 12.80 23.13
CA ALA A 42 9.58 12.22 22.57
C ALA A 42 8.87 11.25 23.54
N THR A 43 9.59 10.60 24.45
CA THR A 43 9.00 9.73 25.48
C THR A 43 8.08 10.47 26.46
N HIS A 44 8.19 11.80 26.53
CA HIS A 44 7.43 12.65 27.46
C HIS A 44 6.44 13.59 26.76
N HIS A 45 6.42 13.63 25.43
CA HIS A 45 5.63 14.60 24.66
C HIS A 45 4.81 13.89 23.58
N GLY A 46 3.50 14.10 23.53
CA GLY A 46 2.69 13.48 22.48
C GLY A 46 2.82 14.13 21.11
N ARG A 47 3.29 15.38 21.05
CA ARG A 47 3.69 16.04 19.80
C ARG A 47 4.87 17.00 20.01
N ILE A 48 5.83 16.98 19.10
CA ILE A 48 6.93 17.96 19.07
C ILE A 48 6.87 18.74 17.76
N LEU A 49 6.86 20.06 17.85
CA LEU A 49 6.95 20.97 16.69
C LEU A 49 8.39 21.46 16.54
N VAL A 50 9.07 21.04 15.48
CA VAL A 50 10.41 21.55 15.13
C VAL A 50 10.26 22.74 14.18
N LEU A 51 10.68 23.92 14.62
CA LEU A 51 10.54 25.21 13.94
C LEU A 51 11.87 25.64 13.31
N ASN A 52 11.82 25.99 12.03
CA ASN A 52 12.90 26.61 11.27
C ASN A 52 12.32 27.63 10.27
N GLU A 53 13.18 28.34 9.54
CA GLU A 53 12.77 29.35 8.56
C GLU A 53 11.91 28.78 7.42
N GLU A 54 12.21 27.55 6.99
CA GLU A 54 11.50 26.88 5.90
C GLU A 54 10.05 26.56 6.27
N MET A 55 9.82 26.03 7.47
CA MET A 55 8.51 25.61 7.95
C MET A 55 7.63 26.80 8.39
N ALA A 56 8.24 27.88 8.88
CA ALA A 56 7.52 29.01 9.46
C ALA A 56 6.51 29.68 8.52
N LYS A 57 6.71 29.60 7.19
CA LYS A 57 5.88 30.27 6.18
C LYS A 57 4.45 29.74 6.12
N GLU A 58 4.27 28.45 6.33
CA GLU A 58 2.97 27.77 6.20
C GLU A 58 2.61 26.96 7.46
N SER A 59 3.31 27.22 8.57
CA SER A 59 3.05 26.56 9.84
C SER A 59 1.64 26.87 10.35
N THR A 60 0.92 25.83 10.76
CA THR A 60 -0.31 26.01 11.55
C THR A 60 -0.03 26.42 13.00
N GLY A 61 1.26 26.43 13.40
CA GLY A 61 1.74 26.83 14.70
C GLY A 61 1.61 25.75 15.78
N HIS A 62 2.02 26.11 17.00
CA HIS A 62 1.98 25.20 18.14
C HIS A 62 0.57 24.99 18.70
N GLY A 63 -0.31 25.99 18.63
CA GLY A 63 -1.64 25.98 19.25
C GLY A 63 -2.76 25.32 18.43
N SER A 64 -2.48 24.88 17.21
CA SER A 64 -3.48 24.31 16.28
C SER A 64 -3.30 22.79 16.16
N PRO A 65 -3.96 21.97 17.00
CA PRO A 65 -3.89 20.51 16.87
C PRO A 65 -4.58 20.07 15.56
N LEU A 66 -3.85 19.33 14.72
CA LEU A 66 -4.35 18.89 13.42
C LEU A 66 -5.13 17.57 13.54
N PRO A 67 -6.29 17.42 12.87
CA PRO A 67 -7.10 16.20 12.95
C PRO A 67 -6.37 14.89 12.60
N GLN A 68 -5.35 14.97 11.74
CA GLN A 68 -4.56 13.81 11.31
C GLN A 68 -3.36 13.50 12.24
N LEU A 69 -3.02 14.40 13.16
CA LEU A 69 -1.96 14.22 14.13
C LEU A 69 -2.55 13.78 15.47
N VAL A 70 -1.79 12.96 16.21
CA VAL A 70 -2.18 12.57 17.57
C VAL A 70 -2.20 13.80 18.46
N HIS A 71 -3.29 13.99 19.21
CA HIS A 71 -3.42 14.96 20.27
C HIS A 71 -3.55 14.23 21.60
N GLY A 72 -2.46 14.18 22.37
CA GLY A 72 -2.41 13.45 23.63
C GLY A 72 -1.02 13.55 24.24
N GLY A 73 -0.77 12.83 25.32
CA GLY A 73 0.56 12.82 25.94
C GLY A 73 0.60 11.93 27.17
N PRO A 74 1.77 11.38 27.52
CA PRO A 74 1.93 10.50 28.67
C PRO A 74 1.81 11.25 30.00
N GLY A 75 1.76 10.53 31.11
CA GLY A 75 1.92 11.09 32.46
C GLY A 75 0.94 12.22 32.79
N ARG A 76 1.46 13.39 33.16
CA ARG A 76 0.65 14.56 33.56
C ARG A 76 -0.32 15.03 32.46
N ALA A 77 -0.03 14.76 31.19
CA ALA A 77 -0.90 15.09 30.08
C ALA A 77 -2.14 14.17 29.95
N GLY A 78 -2.26 13.14 30.79
CA GLY A 78 -3.46 12.31 30.93
C GLY A 78 -3.30 10.88 30.40
N GLY A 79 -2.26 10.58 29.63
CA GLY A 79 -1.97 9.24 29.09
C GLY A 79 -2.83 8.82 27.90
N GLY A 80 -3.98 9.47 27.69
CA GLY A 80 -4.86 9.24 26.56
C GLY A 80 -4.37 9.88 25.26
N GLN A 81 -5.06 9.53 24.17
CA GLN A 81 -4.86 10.08 22.83
C GLN A 81 -6.23 10.42 22.22
N GLU A 82 -6.26 11.51 21.48
CA GLU A 82 -7.39 11.98 20.67
C GLU A 82 -6.88 12.31 19.26
N MET A 83 -7.81 12.47 18.31
CA MET A 83 -7.49 12.73 16.90
C MET A 83 -6.57 11.62 16.32
N GLY A 84 -5.59 11.96 15.48
CA GLY A 84 -4.67 10.97 14.90
C GLY A 84 -5.25 10.21 13.71
N GLY A 85 -6.17 10.83 12.97
CA GLY A 85 -6.81 10.23 11.79
C GLY A 85 -7.61 9.00 12.16
N ILE A 86 -7.31 7.86 11.53
CA ILE A 86 -8.01 6.59 11.78
C ILE A 86 -7.85 6.09 13.23
N ARG A 87 -6.73 6.40 13.90
CA ARG A 87 -6.49 5.99 15.30
C ARG A 87 -7.55 6.55 16.26
N GLY A 88 -8.00 7.77 16.01
CA GLY A 88 -9.06 8.41 16.78
C GLY A 88 -10.39 7.68 16.66
N VAL A 89 -10.68 7.10 15.49
CA VAL A 89 -11.88 6.30 15.23
C VAL A 89 -11.79 4.95 15.94
N GLU A 90 -10.61 4.32 15.95
CA GLU A 90 -10.40 2.99 16.57
C GLU A 90 -10.72 2.96 18.07
N HIS A 91 -10.65 4.10 18.79
CA HIS A 91 -11.07 4.21 20.19
C HIS A 91 -12.57 3.97 20.40
N PHE A 92 -13.39 4.21 19.37
CA PHE A 92 -14.84 4.03 19.41
C PHE A 92 -15.28 2.70 18.77
N MET A 93 -14.33 1.86 18.36
CA MET A 93 -14.59 0.55 17.78
C MET A 93 -14.18 -0.57 18.74
N GLN A 94 -14.94 -1.65 18.76
CA GLN A 94 -14.53 -2.88 19.44
C GLN A 94 -13.68 -3.72 18.49
N ARG A 95 -12.39 -3.85 18.76
CA ARG A 95 -11.51 -4.76 18.02
C ARG A 95 -11.73 -6.20 18.48
N VAL A 96 -11.87 -7.11 17.52
CA VAL A 96 -12.05 -8.55 17.76
C VAL A 96 -11.10 -9.32 16.87
N ALA A 97 -10.33 -10.23 17.47
CA ALA A 97 -9.51 -11.18 16.71
C ALA A 97 -10.41 -12.32 16.23
N LEU A 98 -10.74 -12.32 14.93
CA LEU A 98 -11.53 -13.38 14.31
C LEU A 98 -10.62 -14.49 13.81
N GLN A 99 -10.96 -15.74 14.15
CA GLN A 99 -10.29 -16.94 13.64
C GLN A 99 -11.30 -17.80 12.88
N GLY A 100 -10.85 -18.45 11.82
CA GLY A 100 -11.67 -19.29 10.98
C GLY A 100 -10.95 -19.68 9.70
N SER A 101 -11.62 -20.46 8.85
CA SER A 101 -11.08 -20.74 7.52
C SER A 101 -11.04 -19.45 6.67
N PRO A 102 -10.13 -19.33 5.68
CA PRO A 102 -10.09 -18.17 4.79
C PRO A 102 -11.44 -17.88 4.12
N SER A 103 -12.18 -18.92 3.75
CA SER A 103 -13.51 -18.77 3.15
C SER A 103 -14.53 -18.17 4.12
N MET A 104 -14.51 -18.58 5.39
CA MET A 104 -15.42 -18.04 6.39
C MET A 104 -15.07 -16.59 6.74
N ILE A 105 -13.78 -16.28 6.89
CA ILE A 105 -13.33 -14.91 7.13
C ILE A 105 -13.71 -14.02 5.94
N THR A 106 -13.52 -14.48 4.71
CA THR A 106 -13.96 -13.75 3.50
C THR A 106 -15.45 -13.42 3.52
N ALA A 107 -16.29 -14.39 3.90
CA ALA A 107 -17.72 -14.19 3.98
C ALA A 107 -18.14 -13.20 5.09
N ILE A 108 -17.43 -13.20 6.22
CA ILE A 108 -17.71 -12.30 7.35
C ILE A 108 -17.23 -10.87 7.06
N THR A 109 -16.03 -10.72 6.48
CA THR A 109 -15.40 -9.40 6.29
C THR A 109 -15.71 -8.75 4.95
N GLU A 110 -16.35 -9.48 4.02
CA GLU A 110 -16.54 -9.08 2.62
C GLU A 110 -15.23 -8.65 1.92
N VAL A 111 -14.12 -9.26 2.35
CA VAL A 111 -12.78 -9.06 1.80
C VAL A 111 -12.14 -10.42 1.58
N TYR A 112 -11.77 -10.72 0.33
CA TYR A 112 -11.18 -11.99 -0.05
C TYR A 112 -9.88 -12.26 0.71
N GLN A 113 -9.84 -13.41 1.36
CA GLN A 113 -8.65 -13.95 2.01
C GLN A 113 -7.97 -14.95 1.07
N THR A 114 -6.64 -14.90 1.00
CA THR A 114 -5.86 -15.86 0.21
C THR A 114 -6.17 -17.29 0.66
N GLY A 115 -6.43 -18.19 -0.29
CA GLY A 115 -6.83 -19.58 -0.01
C GLY A 115 -8.33 -19.77 0.27
N ALA A 116 -9.14 -18.70 0.23
CA ALA A 116 -10.59 -18.83 0.24
C ALA A 116 -11.11 -19.45 -1.06
N LYS A 117 -12.28 -20.08 -1.00
CA LYS A 117 -12.99 -20.62 -2.16
C LYS A 117 -13.13 -19.55 -3.24
N GLN A 118 -12.78 -19.93 -4.47
CA GLN A 118 -12.90 -19.09 -5.65
C GLN A 118 -14.22 -19.39 -6.34
N VAL A 119 -14.84 -18.36 -6.93
CA VAL A 119 -16.07 -18.48 -7.71
C VAL A 119 -15.75 -18.09 -9.14
N GLU A 120 -16.05 -18.95 -10.10
CA GLU A 120 -15.86 -18.65 -11.52
C GLU A 120 -17.22 -18.41 -12.19
N TYR A 121 -17.25 -17.48 -13.15
CA TYR A 121 -18.42 -17.15 -13.96
C TYR A 121 -18.01 -17.15 -15.43
N ASP A 122 -18.98 -17.39 -16.32
CA ASP A 122 -18.72 -17.44 -17.77
C ASP A 122 -18.28 -16.09 -18.35
N LYS A 123 -18.70 -14.99 -17.72
CA LYS A 123 -18.41 -13.64 -18.18
C LYS A 123 -17.18 -13.08 -17.46
N HIS A 124 -16.27 -12.51 -18.25
CA HIS A 124 -15.05 -11.86 -17.74
C HIS A 124 -15.41 -10.77 -16.72
N PRO A 125 -14.75 -10.72 -15.54
CA PRO A 125 -15.17 -9.82 -14.47
C PRO A 125 -15.02 -8.33 -14.82
N PHE A 126 -14.07 -7.95 -15.69
CA PHE A 126 -13.99 -6.56 -16.20
C PHE A 126 -15.19 -6.12 -17.06
N GLN A 127 -16.08 -7.04 -17.42
CA GLN A 127 -17.33 -6.75 -18.13
C GLN A 127 -18.53 -6.64 -17.18
N HIS A 128 -18.34 -6.77 -15.87
CA HIS A 128 -19.37 -6.63 -14.84
C HIS A 128 -19.40 -5.19 -14.31
N TYR A 129 -20.61 -4.68 -14.05
CA TYR A 129 -20.76 -3.44 -13.26
C TYR A 129 -20.41 -3.69 -11.79
N PHE A 130 -20.19 -2.62 -11.03
CA PHE A 130 -19.77 -2.70 -9.62
C PHE A 130 -20.67 -3.61 -8.75
N GLU A 131 -21.98 -3.57 -8.94
CA GLU A 131 -22.95 -4.36 -8.18
C GLU A 131 -22.94 -5.85 -8.57
N GLU A 132 -22.56 -6.15 -9.81
CA GLU A 132 -22.54 -7.51 -10.37
C GLU A 132 -21.28 -8.29 -9.98
N LEU A 133 -20.27 -7.61 -9.44
CA LEU A 133 -19.05 -8.22 -8.94
C LEU A 133 -19.25 -8.83 -7.56
N VAL A 134 -18.81 -10.07 -7.41
CA VAL A 134 -18.87 -10.83 -6.15
C VAL A 134 -17.46 -11.00 -5.59
N ILE A 135 -17.27 -10.77 -4.29
CA ILE A 135 -15.99 -11.02 -3.62
C ILE A 135 -15.57 -12.49 -3.80
N GLY A 136 -14.32 -12.71 -4.19
CA GLY A 136 -13.82 -14.05 -4.53
C GLY A 136 -14.11 -14.52 -5.96
N GLN A 137 -14.87 -13.75 -6.75
CA GLN A 137 -15.00 -13.98 -8.19
C GLN A 137 -13.60 -13.96 -8.82
N THR A 138 -13.22 -15.04 -9.47
CA THR A 138 -11.88 -15.27 -10.00
C THR A 138 -11.93 -15.53 -11.48
N TYR A 139 -11.06 -14.85 -12.23
CA TYR A 139 -10.77 -15.14 -13.62
C TYR A 139 -9.40 -15.78 -13.73
N THR A 140 -9.37 -17.01 -14.25
CA THR A 140 -8.14 -17.74 -14.55
C THR A 140 -7.79 -17.54 -16.03
N THR A 141 -6.62 -16.97 -16.28
CA THR A 141 -6.15 -16.63 -17.64
C THR A 141 -5.63 -17.86 -18.39
N HIS A 142 -5.36 -17.70 -19.69
CA HIS A 142 -4.49 -18.60 -20.44
C HIS A 142 -3.06 -18.57 -19.87
N LYS A 143 -2.19 -19.49 -20.30
CA LYS A 143 -0.78 -19.53 -19.85
C LYS A 143 0.16 -18.90 -20.88
N HIS A 144 1.32 -18.43 -20.43
CA HIS A 144 2.40 -17.93 -21.30
C HIS A 144 3.76 -18.49 -20.86
N THR A 145 4.52 -19.08 -21.79
CA THR A 145 5.91 -19.49 -21.56
C THR A 145 6.82 -18.30 -21.82
N VAL A 146 7.53 -17.85 -20.78
CA VAL A 146 8.47 -16.74 -20.86
C VAL A 146 9.70 -17.18 -21.64
N THR A 147 10.13 -16.38 -22.62
CA THR A 147 11.26 -16.68 -23.50
C THR A 147 12.39 -15.66 -23.33
N GLU A 148 13.59 -15.97 -23.82
CA GLU A 148 14.67 -14.96 -23.87
C GLU A 148 14.32 -13.76 -24.78
N ALA A 149 13.51 -14.01 -25.82
CA ALA A 149 13.02 -12.97 -26.71
C ALA A 149 12.10 -11.99 -25.98
N ASP A 150 11.23 -12.49 -25.09
CA ASP A 150 10.41 -11.65 -24.22
C ASP A 150 11.27 -10.73 -23.34
N ILE A 151 12.29 -11.29 -22.70
CA ILE A 151 13.20 -10.54 -21.80
C ILE A 151 13.97 -9.48 -22.59
N SER A 152 14.52 -9.85 -23.74
CA SER A 152 15.28 -8.94 -24.59
C SER A 152 14.39 -7.82 -25.15
N ALA A 153 13.17 -8.16 -25.59
CA ALA A 153 12.21 -7.17 -26.08
C ALA A 153 11.78 -6.20 -24.97
N PHE A 154 11.56 -6.71 -23.76
CA PHE A 154 11.21 -5.85 -22.62
C PHE A 154 12.36 -4.94 -22.20
N ALA A 155 13.60 -5.44 -22.17
CA ALA A 155 14.78 -4.59 -21.94
C ALA A 155 14.88 -3.48 -22.99
N GLY A 156 14.64 -3.81 -24.27
CA GLY A 156 14.65 -2.84 -25.37
C GLY A 156 13.58 -1.75 -25.25
N ILE A 157 12.34 -2.11 -24.93
CA ILE A 157 11.23 -1.12 -24.84
C ILE A 157 11.25 -0.32 -23.53
N SER A 158 11.63 -0.93 -22.41
CA SER A 158 11.65 -0.27 -21.09
C SER A 158 12.94 0.51 -20.85
N GLY A 159 14.04 0.15 -21.52
CA GLY A 159 15.38 0.66 -21.26
C GLY A 159 16.06 0.01 -20.05
N ASP A 160 15.38 -0.91 -19.34
CA ASP A 160 15.95 -1.62 -18.20
C ASP A 160 16.90 -2.73 -18.66
N ASN A 161 18.19 -2.38 -18.72
CA ASN A 161 19.29 -3.27 -19.07
C ASN A 161 20.05 -3.76 -17.82
N PHE A 162 19.36 -3.93 -16.68
CA PHE A 162 19.97 -4.47 -15.48
C PHE A 162 20.61 -5.85 -15.75
N TYR A 163 21.82 -6.05 -15.23
CA TYR A 163 22.71 -7.16 -15.63
C TYR A 163 22.03 -8.54 -15.52
N ALA A 164 21.18 -8.76 -14.50
CA ALA A 164 20.50 -10.03 -14.27
C ALA A 164 19.53 -10.43 -15.41
N HIS A 165 19.14 -9.49 -16.26
CA HIS A 165 18.22 -9.71 -17.37
C HIS A 165 18.92 -9.83 -18.72
N VAL A 166 20.07 -9.16 -18.89
CA VAL A 166 20.69 -8.99 -20.22
C VAL A 166 22.08 -9.63 -20.33
N ASP A 167 22.80 -9.78 -19.23
CA ASP A 167 24.19 -10.27 -19.22
C ASP A 167 24.31 -11.58 -18.45
N ALA A 168 24.47 -12.67 -19.19
CA ALA A 168 24.64 -14.01 -18.62
C ALA A 168 26.02 -14.21 -17.95
N THR A 169 26.99 -13.33 -18.19
CA THR A 169 28.37 -13.46 -17.67
C THR A 169 28.56 -12.76 -16.32
N SER A 170 27.66 -11.85 -15.94
CA SER A 170 27.75 -11.05 -14.71
C SER A 170 26.89 -11.61 -13.56
N LEU A 171 26.73 -12.94 -13.47
CA LEU A 171 25.89 -13.59 -12.44
C LEU A 171 26.69 -14.19 -11.29
N GLU A 172 28.02 -14.17 -11.36
CA GLU A 172 28.89 -14.64 -10.28
C GLU A 172 28.65 -13.84 -8.99
N GLY A 173 28.51 -14.53 -7.85
CA GLY A 173 28.20 -13.90 -6.56
C GLY A 173 26.72 -13.54 -6.37
N THR A 174 25.85 -13.87 -7.32
CA THR A 174 24.39 -13.67 -7.20
C THR A 174 23.65 -14.97 -6.92
N LEU A 175 22.35 -14.87 -6.62
CA LEU A 175 21.46 -16.01 -6.43
C LEU A 175 20.93 -16.59 -7.77
N PHE A 176 21.24 -15.97 -8.90
CA PHE A 176 20.71 -16.34 -10.20
C PHE A 176 21.61 -17.35 -10.91
N THR A 177 21.01 -18.40 -11.46
CA THR A 177 21.73 -19.43 -12.23
C THR A 177 21.77 -19.15 -13.73
N GLY A 178 21.12 -18.05 -14.16
CA GLY A 178 20.98 -17.62 -15.54
C GLY A 178 20.21 -16.30 -15.59
N ARG A 179 20.03 -15.76 -16.81
CA ARG A 179 19.21 -14.55 -16.99
C ARG A 179 17.78 -14.83 -16.55
N VAL A 180 17.19 -13.88 -15.82
CA VAL A 180 15.81 -13.95 -15.35
C VAL A 180 14.99 -12.86 -16.03
N ALA A 181 13.68 -13.03 -16.10
CA ALA A 181 12.79 -12.00 -16.60
C ALA A 181 12.67 -10.83 -15.62
N HIS A 182 12.45 -9.62 -16.15
CA HIS A 182 12.16 -8.45 -15.33
C HIS A 182 10.88 -8.68 -14.52
N GLY A 183 10.89 -8.29 -13.24
CA GLY A 183 9.65 -8.28 -12.45
C GLY A 183 8.57 -7.44 -13.13
N TYR A 184 8.94 -6.28 -13.68
CA TYR A 184 8.02 -5.43 -14.44
C TYR A 184 7.52 -6.07 -15.73
N TYR A 185 8.34 -6.88 -16.42
CA TYR A 185 7.85 -7.69 -17.54
C TYR A 185 6.77 -8.66 -17.07
N VAL A 186 6.99 -9.39 -15.97
CA VAL A 186 6.00 -10.34 -15.43
C VAL A 186 4.69 -9.62 -15.10
N LEU A 187 4.76 -8.44 -14.49
CA LEU A 187 3.59 -7.63 -14.17
C LEU A 187 2.87 -7.11 -15.44
N SER A 188 3.60 -6.55 -16.40
CA SER A 188 3.04 -6.07 -17.67
C SER A 188 2.42 -7.21 -18.48
N LYS A 189 3.08 -8.37 -18.51
CA LYS A 189 2.58 -9.56 -19.19
C LYS A 189 1.32 -10.08 -18.51
N ALA A 190 1.30 -10.14 -17.18
CA ALA A 190 0.12 -10.52 -16.42
C ALA A 190 -1.07 -9.62 -16.74
N ALA A 191 -0.88 -8.29 -16.77
CA ALA A 191 -1.91 -7.35 -17.20
C ALA A 191 -2.41 -7.64 -18.63
N GLY A 192 -1.51 -7.91 -19.57
CA GLY A 192 -1.88 -8.33 -20.92
C GLY A 192 -2.69 -9.64 -20.97
N MET A 193 -2.62 -10.48 -19.93
CA MET A 193 -3.36 -11.74 -19.84
C MET A 193 -4.73 -11.61 -19.19
N PHE A 194 -4.89 -10.73 -18.18
CA PHE A 194 -6.15 -10.59 -17.43
C PHE A 194 -7.01 -9.38 -17.82
N VAL A 195 -6.49 -8.41 -18.57
CA VAL A 195 -7.26 -7.23 -18.98
C VAL A 195 -8.14 -7.61 -20.18
N ASP A 196 -9.45 -7.40 -20.07
CA ASP A 196 -10.35 -7.48 -21.23
C ASP A 196 -10.18 -6.23 -22.10
N PRO A 197 -9.84 -6.37 -23.40
CA PRO A 197 -9.59 -5.23 -24.28
C PRO A 197 -10.87 -4.50 -24.72
N ARG A 198 -12.06 -5.09 -24.52
CA ARG A 198 -13.33 -4.49 -24.95
C ARG A 198 -13.77 -3.41 -23.97
N LYS A 199 -14.31 -2.31 -24.50
CA LYS A 199 -14.92 -1.26 -23.69
C LYS A 199 -15.98 -1.85 -22.76
N GLY A 200 -15.81 -1.64 -21.46
CA GLY A 200 -16.66 -2.19 -20.41
C GLY A 200 -16.83 -1.23 -19.22
N PRO A 201 -17.38 -1.71 -18.09
CA PRO A 201 -17.61 -0.90 -16.90
C PRO A 201 -16.34 -0.44 -16.17
N VAL A 202 -15.20 -1.08 -16.39
CA VAL A 202 -13.91 -0.62 -15.84
C VAL A 202 -13.53 0.71 -16.49
N LEU A 203 -13.47 1.77 -15.69
CA LEU A 203 -13.19 3.14 -16.15
C LEU A 203 -11.70 3.44 -16.19
N LEU A 204 -10.98 3.01 -15.15
CA LEU A 204 -9.56 3.29 -14.99
C LEU A 204 -8.92 2.24 -14.10
N ASN A 205 -7.76 1.73 -14.49
CA ASN A 205 -6.82 1.04 -13.61
C ASN A 205 -5.73 2.05 -13.23
N TYR A 206 -5.70 2.48 -11.96
CA TYR A 206 -4.89 3.64 -11.53
C TYR A 206 -3.85 3.33 -10.46
N GLY A 207 -3.88 2.13 -9.89
CA GLY A 207 -3.07 1.84 -8.71
C GLY A 207 -2.66 0.39 -8.59
N LEU A 208 -1.52 0.20 -7.93
CA LEU A 208 -0.91 -1.08 -7.59
C LEU A 208 -0.45 -1.00 -6.14
N ASP A 209 -1.00 -1.87 -5.30
CA ASP A 209 -0.62 -2.04 -3.91
C ASP A 209 0.09 -3.39 -3.71
N GLU A 210 0.91 -3.48 -2.67
CA GLU A 210 1.44 -4.76 -2.14
C GLU A 210 2.16 -5.63 -3.19
N CYS A 211 2.69 -5.04 -4.27
CA CYS A 211 3.36 -5.78 -5.33
C CYS A 211 4.66 -6.42 -4.84
N ARG A 212 4.81 -7.74 -5.00
CA ARG A 212 6.01 -8.50 -4.62
C ARG A 212 6.33 -9.54 -5.69
N PHE A 213 7.63 -9.69 -5.96
CA PHE A 213 8.19 -10.77 -6.79
C PHE A 213 8.85 -11.79 -5.87
N THR A 214 8.23 -12.95 -5.73
CA THR A 214 8.57 -13.95 -4.70
C THR A 214 9.54 -15.00 -5.20
N LYS A 215 9.59 -15.22 -6.52
CA LYS A 215 10.46 -16.22 -7.16
C LYS A 215 10.93 -15.68 -8.52
N PRO A 216 12.22 -15.81 -8.87
CA PRO A 216 12.69 -15.44 -10.20
C PRO A 216 12.02 -16.28 -11.29
N VAL A 217 11.70 -15.65 -12.41
CA VAL A 217 11.11 -16.31 -13.59
C VAL A 217 12.21 -16.46 -14.63
N TYR A 218 12.57 -17.70 -14.96
CA TYR A 218 13.61 -17.98 -15.95
C TYR A 218 12.99 -18.17 -17.34
N PRO A 219 13.75 -17.98 -18.43
CA PRO A 219 13.37 -18.45 -19.75
C PRO A 219 12.96 -19.93 -19.70
N GLY A 220 11.82 -20.26 -20.31
CA GLY A 220 11.20 -21.58 -20.28
C GLY A 220 10.13 -21.75 -19.18
N THR A 221 10.11 -20.90 -18.14
CA THR A 221 9.05 -20.92 -17.12
C THR A 221 7.71 -20.54 -17.74
N THR A 222 6.66 -21.31 -17.44
CA THR A 222 5.31 -21.06 -17.93
C THR A 222 4.46 -20.46 -16.83
N ILE A 223 4.10 -19.19 -17.01
CA ILE A 223 3.28 -18.45 -16.04
C ILE A 223 1.79 -18.53 -16.37
N GLY A 224 0.96 -18.53 -15.33
CA GLY A 224 -0.48 -18.33 -15.39
C GLY A 224 -0.90 -17.26 -14.39
N VAL A 225 -2.03 -16.60 -14.65
CA VAL A 225 -2.53 -15.52 -13.79
C VAL A 225 -3.95 -15.81 -13.32
N LYS A 226 -4.19 -15.57 -12.04
CA LYS A 226 -5.52 -15.46 -11.45
C LYS A 226 -5.78 -14.02 -11.05
N LEU A 227 -6.93 -13.49 -11.49
CA LEU A 227 -7.45 -12.18 -11.11
C LEU A 227 -8.70 -12.38 -10.26
N THR A 228 -8.63 -12.05 -8.97
CA THR A 228 -9.73 -12.27 -8.02
C THR A 228 -10.26 -10.94 -7.47
N VAL A 229 -11.58 -10.75 -7.42
CA VAL A 229 -12.21 -9.61 -6.73
C VAL A 229 -11.87 -9.69 -5.24
N LYS A 230 -11.02 -8.80 -4.75
CA LYS A 230 -10.54 -8.79 -3.36
C LYS A 230 -11.47 -8.02 -2.45
N GLU A 231 -11.83 -6.81 -2.85
CA GLU A 231 -12.60 -5.88 -2.02
C GLU A 231 -13.35 -4.89 -2.92
N LYS A 232 -14.50 -4.43 -2.45
CA LYS A 232 -15.34 -3.45 -3.14
C LYS A 232 -15.61 -2.27 -2.21
N ILE A 233 -15.25 -1.07 -2.64
CA ILE A 233 -15.45 0.17 -1.89
C ILE A 233 -16.35 1.07 -2.72
N GLY A 234 -17.58 1.27 -2.26
CA GLY A 234 -18.52 2.19 -2.89
C GLY A 234 -18.01 3.63 -2.75
N GLN A 235 -18.17 4.44 -3.81
CA GLN A 235 -17.96 5.88 -3.73
C GLN A 235 -19.29 6.62 -3.89
N GLU A 236 -19.39 7.75 -3.21
CA GLU A 236 -20.41 8.76 -3.46
C GLU A 236 -20.02 9.60 -4.68
N LYS A 237 -21.02 10.14 -5.37
CA LYS A 237 -20.77 11.13 -6.42
C LYS A 237 -20.23 12.40 -5.77
N ARG A 238 -19.26 13.03 -6.44
CA ARG A 238 -18.75 14.35 -6.02
C ARG A 238 -19.76 15.47 -6.29
N ASP A 239 -20.48 15.34 -7.41
CA ASP A 239 -21.52 16.25 -7.87
C ASP A 239 -22.43 15.51 -8.87
N GLU A 240 -23.49 16.17 -9.34
CA GLU A 240 -24.50 15.58 -10.24
C GLU A 240 -23.92 15.14 -11.60
N THR A 241 -22.79 15.72 -12.03
CA THR A 241 -22.16 15.40 -13.31
C THR A 241 -21.18 14.24 -13.22
N ASP A 242 -20.84 13.81 -12.00
CA ASP A 242 -19.91 12.70 -11.78
C ASP A 242 -20.56 11.35 -12.10
N ILE A 243 -19.77 10.45 -12.70
CA ILE A 243 -20.18 9.08 -13.00
C ILE A 243 -20.24 8.29 -11.69
N ALA A 244 -21.38 7.67 -11.41
CA ALA A 244 -21.52 6.78 -10.25
C ALA A 244 -20.57 5.58 -10.43
N LYS A 245 -19.65 5.42 -9.48
CA LYS A 245 -18.55 4.44 -9.54
C LYS A 245 -18.17 3.95 -8.14
N GLY A 246 -17.38 2.87 -8.10
CA GLY A 246 -16.73 2.37 -6.90
C GLY A 246 -15.30 1.92 -7.21
N ILE A 247 -14.50 1.75 -6.18
CA ILE A 247 -13.17 1.15 -6.29
C ILE A 247 -13.33 -0.35 -6.10
N VAL A 248 -12.81 -1.12 -7.05
CA VAL A 248 -12.63 -2.57 -6.90
C VAL A 248 -11.14 -2.83 -6.78
N ARG A 249 -10.77 -3.50 -5.70
CA ARG A 249 -9.42 -4.00 -5.48
C ARG A 249 -9.39 -5.44 -5.96
N TRP A 250 -8.38 -5.81 -6.75
CA TRP A 250 -8.25 -7.17 -7.27
C TRP A 250 -6.94 -7.77 -6.83
N LEU A 251 -6.99 -8.99 -6.31
CA LEU A 251 -5.80 -9.78 -6.06
C LEU A 251 -5.35 -10.42 -7.39
N VAL A 252 -4.16 -10.05 -7.83
CA VAL A 252 -3.47 -10.68 -8.96
C VAL A 252 -2.45 -11.65 -8.40
N THR A 253 -2.59 -12.94 -8.71
CA THR A 253 -1.62 -13.97 -8.37
C THR A 253 -1.06 -14.56 -9.65
N VAL A 254 0.26 -14.44 -9.84
CA VAL A 254 0.99 -15.06 -10.95
C VAL A 254 1.67 -16.30 -10.41
N THR A 255 1.41 -17.45 -11.02
CA THR A 255 2.02 -18.73 -10.67
C THR A 255 2.81 -19.31 -11.81
N ASP A 256 3.82 -20.12 -11.51
CA ASP A 256 4.52 -20.93 -12.51
C ASP A 256 3.79 -22.27 -12.78
N GLU A 257 4.43 -23.14 -13.57
CA GLU A 257 3.92 -24.46 -13.92
C GLU A 257 3.82 -25.44 -12.74
N THR A 258 4.55 -25.21 -11.64
CA THR A 258 4.45 -26.04 -10.43
C THR A 258 3.36 -25.55 -9.48
N GLY A 259 2.77 -24.38 -9.77
CA GLY A 259 1.75 -23.73 -8.95
C GLY A 259 2.33 -22.82 -7.87
N ASP A 260 3.64 -22.59 -7.86
CA ASP A 260 4.27 -21.66 -6.92
C ASP A 260 3.96 -20.22 -7.34
N THR A 261 3.72 -19.35 -6.36
CA THR A 261 3.55 -17.92 -6.64
C THR A 261 4.88 -17.29 -7.00
N VAL A 262 4.97 -16.67 -8.18
CA VAL A 262 6.14 -15.93 -8.65
C VAL A 262 5.97 -14.42 -8.48
N ALA A 263 4.74 -13.93 -8.55
CA ALA A 263 4.40 -12.54 -8.27
C ALA A 263 2.99 -12.41 -7.70
N VAL A 264 2.80 -11.44 -6.82
CA VAL A 264 1.49 -11.07 -6.28
C VAL A 264 1.37 -9.56 -6.25
N ALA A 265 0.18 -9.04 -6.53
CA ALA A 265 -0.13 -7.62 -6.41
C ALA A 265 -1.63 -7.42 -6.15
N THR A 266 -1.99 -6.26 -5.59
CA THR A 266 -3.38 -5.81 -5.57
C THR A 266 -3.54 -4.65 -6.56
N ILE A 267 -4.35 -4.80 -7.61
CA ILE A 267 -4.66 -3.70 -8.54
C ILE A 267 -5.89 -2.92 -8.08
N LEU A 268 -5.89 -1.60 -8.31
CA LEU A 268 -6.98 -0.70 -7.95
C LEU A 268 -7.65 -0.16 -9.22
N THR A 269 -8.92 -0.51 -9.39
CA THR A 269 -9.70 -0.04 -10.55
C THR A 269 -10.92 0.75 -10.12
N MET A 270 -11.21 1.84 -10.82
CA MET A 270 -12.53 2.48 -10.78
C MET A 270 -13.47 1.72 -11.71
N VAL A 271 -14.57 1.22 -11.16
CA VAL A 271 -15.60 0.47 -11.90
C VAL A 271 -16.92 1.20 -11.81
N LYS A 272 -17.55 1.39 -12.96
CA LYS A 272 -18.84 2.05 -13.08
C LYS A 272 -19.93 1.25 -12.35
N LYS A 273 -20.79 1.94 -11.61
CA LYS A 273 -22.03 1.39 -11.06
C LYS A 273 -23.07 1.20 -12.15
N LYS A 274 -23.90 0.17 -12.05
CA LYS A 274 -24.99 -0.07 -13.01
C LYS A 274 -26.05 1.02 -12.90
N ASN A 275 -26.42 1.35 -11.66
CA ASN A 275 -27.27 2.51 -11.40
C ASN A 275 -26.41 3.79 -11.48
N GLN A 276 -26.92 4.78 -12.20
CA GLN A 276 -26.29 6.09 -12.38
C GLN A 276 -27.04 7.20 -11.67
N ASP A 277 -28.13 6.88 -10.97
CA ASP A 277 -28.78 7.80 -10.04
C ASP A 277 -27.85 8.11 -8.85
#